data_AF-A0AA48M583-F1
#
_entry.id   AF-A0AA48M583-F1
#
_cell.length_a   1.000
_cell.length_b   1.000
_cell.length_c   1.000
_cell.angle_alpha   90.00
_cell.angle_beta   90.00
_cell.angle_gamma   90.00
#
_symmetry.space_group_name_H-M   'P 1'
#
loop_
_entity.id
_entity.type
_entity.pdbx_description
1 polymer ?
#
loop_
_entity_poly.entity_id
_entity_poly.type
_entity_poly.pdbx_seq_one_letter_code
_entity_poly.pdbx_strand_id
1 'polypeptide(L)'
;MSGFRNFDLVRAMVVSSGLAQALFWIFTLQIFRNGLLPFDLVFFWLTLPTLLLCLLGEAVPLAAGLAAASFSINSGLLILLLALG
;
A
#
# COMPACT_ATOMS: atom_id res chain seq x y z
N MET A 1 14.66 26.16 5.24
CA MET A 1 13.97 25.41 6.32
C MET A 1 12.57 24.89 5.94
N SER A 2 11.91 25.36 4.87
CA SER A 2 10.59 24.86 4.45
C SER A 2 10.62 23.47 3.76
N GLY A 3 11.68 23.15 3.02
CA GLY A 3 11.79 21.87 2.30
C GLY A 3 11.86 20.63 3.19
N PHE A 4 12.45 20.74 4.38
CA PHE A 4 12.60 19.61 5.31
C PHE A 4 11.26 19.18 5.93
N ARG A 5 10.41 20.14 6.31
CA ARG A 5 9.06 19.87 6.83
C ARG A 5 8.16 19.17 5.82
N ASN A 6 8.24 19.55 4.55
CA ASN A 6 7.45 18.90 3.50
C ASN A 6 7.89 17.46 3.28
N PHE A 7 9.19 17.16 3.41
CA PHE A 7 9.72 15.82 3.23
C PHE A 7 9.26 14.86 4.34
N ASP A 8 9.26 15.32 5.59
CA ASP A 8 8.73 14.55 6.73
C ASP A 8 7.23 14.30 6.60
N LEU A 9 6.49 15.30 6.11
CA LEU A 9 5.05 15.21 5.93
C LEU A 9 4.67 14.23 4.80
N VAL A 10 5.40 14.24 3.68
CA VAL A 10 5.24 13.26 2.59
C VAL A 10 5.55 11.86 3.10
N ARG A 11 6.65 11.67 3.84
CA ARG A 11 7.02 10.37 4.40
C ARG A 11 5.95 9.83 5.34
N ALA A 12 5.40 10.68 6.22
CA ALA A 12 4.29 10.30 7.08
C ALA A 12 3.03 9.89 6.29
N MET A 13 2.71 10.62 5.20
CA MET A 13 1.59 10.26 4.31
C MET A 13 1.80 8.89 3.64
N VAL A 14 3.01 8.63 3.12
CA VAL A 14 3.31 7.34 2.47
C VAL A 14 3.22 6.18 3.47
N VAL A 15 3.77 6.35 4.68
CA VAL A 15 3.65 5.35 5.76
C VAL A 15 2.19 5.11 6.13
N SER A 16 1.41 6.18 6.30
CA SER A 16 -0.03 6.05 6.63
C SER A 16 -0.80 5.30 5.54
N SER A 17 -0.50 5.55 4.27
CA SER A 17 -1.09 4.83 3.13
C SER A 17 -0.67 3.36 3.10
N GLY A 18 0.62 3.06 3.29
CA GLY A 18 1.11 1.68 3.36
C GLY A 18 0.47 0.89 4.52
N LEU A 19 0.29 1.52 5.69
CA LEU A 19 -0.39 0.90 6.82
C LEU A 19 -1.88 0.66 6.55
N ALA A 20 -2.58 1.62 5.93
CA ALA A 20 -3.98 1.44 5.54
C ALA A 20 -4.14 0.25 4.57
N GLN A 21 -3.21 0.10 3.62
CA GLN A 21 -3.21 -1.02 2.68
C GLN A 21 -2.86 -2.35 3.35
N ALA A 22 -1.98 -2.36 4.35
CA ALA A 22 -1.71 -3.53 5.16
C ALA A 22 -2.95 -3.98 5.96
N LEU A 23 -3.68 -3.03 6.55
CA LEU A 23 -4.94 -3.32 7.24
C LEU A 23 -6.01 -3.85 6.28
N PHE A 24 -6.10 -3.25 5.08
CA PHE A 24 -6.98 -3.74 4.03
C PHE A 24 -6.66 -5.19 3.65
N TRP A 25 -5.38 -5.51 3.47
CA TRP A 25 -4.93 -6.87 3.20
C TRP A 25 -5.34 -7.85 4.32
N ILE A 26 -5.12 -7.49 5.59
CA ILE A 26 -5.55 -8.31 6.75
C ILE A 26 -7.06 -8.55 6.73
N PHE A 27 -7.86 -7.52 6.44
CA PHE A 27 -9.31 -7.65 6.29
C PHE A 27 -9.69 -8.59 5.15
N THR A 28 -9.03 -8.48 3.99
CA THR A 28 -9.30 -9.38 2.87
C THR A 28 -8.97 -10.83 3.17
N LEU A 29 -7.93 -11.13 3.96
CA LEU A 29 -7.63 -12.50 4.40
C LEU A 29 -8.74 -13.10 5.27
N GLN A 30 -9.37 -12.30 6.11
CA GLN A 30 -10.47 -12.75 6.98
C GLN A 30 -11.73 -13.08 6.17
N ILE A 31 -12.04 -12.26 5.17
CA ILE A 31 -13.25 -12.40 4.34
C ILE A 31 -13.06 -13.52 3.31
N PHE A 32 -11.89 -13.62 2.70
CA PHE A 32 -11.58 -14.53 1.61
C PHE A 32 -10.54 -15.57 2.07
N ARG A 33 -10.95 -16.44 3.00
CA ARG A 33 -10.12 -17.47 3.65
C ARG A 33 -9.34 -18.41 2.72
N ASN A 34 -9.68 -18.48 1.42
CA ASN A 34 -9.11 -19.43 0.45
C ASN A 34 -8.28 -18.77 -0.66
N GLY A 35 -7.66 -17.63 -0.38
CA GLY A 35 -6.60 -17.10 -1.24
C GLY A 35 -7.14 -16.26 -2.37
N LEU A 36 -7.18 -14.95 -2.14
CA LEU A 36 -7.01 -14.03 -3.25
C LEU A 36 -5.52 -13.76 -3.40
N LEU A 37 -4.85 -14.70 -4.07
CA LEU A 37 -3.53 -14.55 -4.69
C LEU A 37 -3.26 -13.12 -5.18
N PRO A 38 -4.18 -12.43 -5.87
CA PRO A 38 -3.91 -11.06 -6.33
C PRO A 38 -3.72 -10.03 -5.20
N PHE A 39 -4.47 -10.09 -4.09
CA PHE A 39 -4.28 -9.16 -2.97
C PHE A 39 -2.99 -9.45 -2.19
N ASP A 40 -2.66 -10.73 -2.02
CA ASP A 40 -1.39 -11.15 -1.42
C ASP A 40 -0.20 -10.64 -2.26
N LEU A 41 -0.27 -10.78 -3.58
CA LEU A 41 0.76 -10.28 -4.49
C LEU A 41 0.94 -8.77 -4.36
N VAL A 42 -0.14 -7.99 -4.36
CA VAL A 42 -0.07 -6.53 -4.19
C VAL A 42 0.57 -6.16 -2.84
N PHE A 43 0.19 -6.86 -1.77
CA PHE A 43 0.76 -6.62 -0.46
C PHE A 43 2.27 -6.89 -0.42
N PHE A 44 2.70 -8.09 -0.84
CA PHE A 44 4.11 -8.49 -0.77
C PHE A 44 5.00 -7.74 -1.75
N TRP A 45 4.51 -7.41 -2.95
CA TRP A 45 5.32 -6.78 -3.99
C TRP A 45 5.31 -5.26 -3.95
N LEU A 46 4.27 -4.63 -3.40
CA LEU A 46 4.14 -3.17 -3.44
C LEU A 46 3.99 -2.56 -2.06
N THR A 47 3.10 -3.09 -1.21
CA THR A 47 2.84 -2.48 0.11
C THR A 47 4.01 -2.69 1.08
N LEU A 48 4.55 -3.90 1.16
CA LEU A 48 5.65 -4.23 2.07
C LEU A 48 6.95 -3.48 1.69
N PRO A 49 7.38 -3.42 0.41
CA PRO A 49 8.54 -2.62 0.01
C PRO A 49 8.34 -1.12 0.25
N THR A 50 7.12 -0.59 0.04
CA THR A 50 6.79 0.81 0.37
C THR A 50 7.10 1.14 1.82
N LEU A 51 6.62 0.31 2.75
CA LEU A 51 6.83 0.49 4.18
C LEU A 51 8.31 0.37 4.53
N LEU A 52 9.00 -0.61 3.95
CA LEU A 52 10.41 -0.87 4.21
C LEU A 52 11.29 0.30 3.75
N LEU A 53 11.07 0.83 2.54
CA LEU A 53 11.76 2.01 2.02
C LEU A 53 11.51 3.25 2.90
N CYS A 54 10.26 3.48 3.30
CA CYS A 54 9.93 4.61 4.18
C CYS A 54 10.53 4.51 5.59
N LEU A 55 10.67 3.30 6.14
CA LEU A 55 11.29 3.05 7.44
C LEU A 55 12.81 3.22 7.39
N LEU A 56 13.45 2.80 6.30
CA LEU A 56 14.87 3.01 6.07
C LEU A 56 15.22 4.49 5.80
N GLY A 57 14.22 5.35 5.58
CA GLY A 57 14.43 6.76 5.25
C GLY A 57 14.99 6.98 3.84
N GLU A 58 15.01 5.93 3.03
CA GLU A 58 15.59 5.88 1.70
C GLU A 58 14.48 6.04 0.65
N ALA A 59 14.78 6.77 -0.44
CA ALA A 59 13.93 6.84 -1.64
C ALA A 59 12.41 7.09 -1.40
N VAL A 60 12.06 8.05 -0.53
CA VAL A 60 10.66 8.46 -0.26
C VAL A 60 9.78 8.66 -1.51
N PRO A 61 10.23 9.29 -2.62
CA PRO A 61 9.39 9.40 -3.82
C PRO A 61 9.10 8.05 -4.48
N LEU A 62 10.01 7.08 -4.41
CA LEU A 62 9.78 5.72 -4.91
C LEU A 62 8.74 4.99 -4.05
N ALA A 63 8.86 5.12 -2.72
CA ALA A 63 7.87 4.58 -1.79
C ALA A 63 6.48 5.19 -2.03
N ALA A 64 6.39 6.51 -2.30
CA ALA A 64 5.13 7.15 -2.65
C ALA A 64 4.51 6.59 -3.93
N GLY A 65 5.33 6.34 -4.96
CA GLY A 65 4.88 5.73 -6.21
C GLY A 65 4.35 4.31 -6.01
N LEU A 66 5.06 3.49 -5.23
CA LEU A 66 4.63 2.13 -4.90
C LEU A 66 3.34 2.12 -4.07
N ALA A 67 3.19 3.04 -3.10
CA ALA A 67 1.97 3.20 -2.32
C ALA A 67 0.77 3.51 -3.23
N ALA A 68 0.94 4.44 -4.18
CA ALA A 68 -0.11 4.83 -5.11
C ALA A 68 -0.48 3.69 -6.08
N ALA A 69 0.51 2.97 -6.61
CA ALA A 69 0.29 1.81 -7.47
C ALA A 69 -0.49 0.71 -6.74
N SER A 70 -0.06 0.41 -5.51
CA SER A 70 -0.69 -0.59 -4.65
C SER A 70 -2.16 -0.23 -4.34
N PHE A 71 -2.45 1.05 -4.05
CA PHE A 71 -3.82 1.53 -3.83
C PHE A 71 -4.70 1.37 -5.08
N SER A 72 -4.18 1.76 -6.25
CA SER A 72 -4.91 1.68 -7.52
C SER A 72 -5.26 0.23 -7.87
N ILE A 73 -4.28 -0.68 -7.75
CA ILE A 73 -4.49 -2.10 -8.05
C ILE A 73 -5.46 -2.74 -7.05
N ASN A 74 -5.30 -2.49 -5.75
CA ASN A 74 -6.23 -2.99 -4.72
C ASN A 74 -7.67 -2.53 -4.98
N SER A 75 -7.86 -1.26 -5.35
CA SER A 75 -9.18 -0.71 -5.68
C SER A 75 -9.77 -1.38 -6.92
N GLY A 76 -8.99 -1.56 -7.98
CA GLY A 76 -9.42 -2.24 -9.20
C GLY A 76 -9.79 -3.70 -8.96
N LEU A 77 -8.98 -4.43 -8.19
CA LEU A 77 -9.27 -5.82 -7.79
C LEU A 77 -10.54 -5.92 -6.96
N LEU A 78 -10.76 -4.99 -6.03
CA LEU A 78 -11.96 -4.96 -5.20
C LEU A 78 -13.22 -4.74 -6.07
N ILE A 79 -13.18 -3.78 -7.01
CA ILE A 79 -14.28 -3.53 -7.95
C ILE A 79 -14.55 -4.76 -8.81
N LEU A 80 -13.51 -5.40 -9.34
CA LEU A 80 -13.63 -6.61 -10.14
C LEU A 80 -14.31 -7.74 -9.34
N LEU A 81 -13.92 -7.94 -8.09
CA LEU A 81 -14.53 -8.93 -7.21
C LEU A 81 -16.01 -8.65 -6.94
N LEU A 82 -16.36 -7.39 -6.68
CA LEU A 82 -17.75 -6.98 -6.46
C LEU A 82 -18.61 -7.13 -7.73
N ALA A 83 -18.01 -7.01 -8.92
CA ALA A 83 -18.72 -7.21 -10.18
C ALA A 83 -18.95 -8.69 -10.52
N LEU A 84 -18.17 -9.62 -9.93
CA LEU A 84 -18.24 -11.06 -10.18
C LEU A 84 -19.07 -11.83 -9.13
N GLY A 85 -19.33 -11.23 -7.96
CA GLY A 85 -20.14 -11.81 -6.89
C GLY A 85 -21.60 -11.36 -6.95
#